data_AF-A0A412ILM4-F1
#
_entry.id   AF-A0A412ILM4-F1
#
_cell.length_a   1.000
_cell.length_b   1.000
_cell.length_c   1.000
_cell.angle_alpha   90.00
_cell.angle_beta   90.00
_cell.angle_gamma   90.00
#
_symmetry.space_group_name_H-M   'P 1'
#
loop_
_entity.id
_entity.type
_entity.pdbx_description
1 polymer ?
#
loop_
_entity_poly.entity_id
_entity_poly.type
_entity_poly.pdbx_seq_one_letter_code
_entity_poly.pdbx_strand_id
1 'polypeptide(L)'
;MIQHTSPVKRETMGTTRVPRKTSWYTVDLMYEGVDRHLQFQNSTGIIYERVTEDTMYETVVHTPNEQELTRMSMTCPNCGAVSPVAALTEGCPYCRTVFRINDLFPRVTNTFFIRENASAKNQRKMGKTTGITMLVFFLACFIPSLFDRETPIPQALFMSFFVALIMGGIFGYVISIIIFMTKQFNRDGRKRIPFWSYVTTKGKVKSAFAPYDPYFSFEKFEGQIISLIRMAIMSDHPENLASYCGGTLNPYFRDIIEMTYMQAMTVQDIHMEGSHLCMTLRTWWINYSEKDGSINRRGDCIDVTLRRNTAYMEPPGFSITSVRCRNCGGSFDSVRQRTCPYCGTVYHMENEGFIIERLELV
;
A
#
# COMPACT_ATOMS: atom_id res chain seq x y z
N MET A 1 -2.58 -21.23 -7.32
CA MET A 1 -1.26 -20.57 -7.44
C MET A 1 -0.77 -20.20 -6.04
N ILE A 2 0.51 -20.42 -5.73
CA ILE A 2 1.12 -20.03 -4.46
C ILE A 2 1.92 -18.75 -4.69
N GLN A 3 1.63 -17.71 -3.90
CA GLN A 3 2.39 -16.47 -3.90
C GLN A 3 3.35 -16.45 -2.72
N HIS A 4 4.62 -16.14 -2.98
CA HIS A 4 5.61 -15.89 -1.96
C HIS A 4 6.08 -14.43 -2.05
N THR A 5 5.86 -13.66 -0.99
CA THR A 5 6.38 -12.29 -0.87
C THR A 5 7.21 -12.19 0.39
N SER A 6 8.53 -11.99 0.26
CA SER A 6 9.42 -11.78 1.40
C SER A 6 10.18 -10.47 1.27
N PRO A 7 9.99 -9.53 2.21
CA PRO A 7 10.87 -8.38 2.34
C PRO A 7 12.13 -8.78 3.12
N VAL A 8 13.30 -8.65 2.50
CA VAL A 8 14.59 -8.86 3.17
C VAL A 8 15.17 -7.51 3.58
N LYS A 9 15.42 -7.33 4.88
CA LYS A 9 16.00 -6.10 5.43
C LYS A 9 17.36 -5.81 4.82
N ARG A 10 17.57 -4.58 4.34
CA ARG A 10 18.88 -4.13 3.85
C ARG A 10 19.72 -3.60 5.00
N GLU A 11 21.00 -3.93 5.03
CA GLU A 11 21.94 -3.51 6.09
C GLU A 11 22.23 -1.98 6.13
N THR A 12 21.64 -1.18 5.24
CA THR A 12 22.05 0.22 5.02
C THR A 12 21.24 1.27 5.76
N MET A 13 20.05 0.95 6.28
CA MET A 13 19.22 1.90 7.05
C MET A 13 18.52 1.20 8.22
N GLY A 14 18.53 1.84 9.38
CA GLY A 14 17.65 1.47 10.49
C GLY A 14 16.19 1.77 10.17
N THR A 15 15.28 1.04 10.81
CA THR A 15 13.84 1.30 10.71
C THR A 15 13.54 2.68 11.27
N THR A 16 12.98 3.57 10.44
CA THR A 16 12.59 4.90 10.91
C THR A 16 11.11 4.90 11.29
N ARG A 17 10.78 5.51 12.44
CA ARG A 17 9.42 5.62 12.95
C ARG A 17 9.01 7.09 13.02
N VAL A 18 7.91 7.43 12.36
CA VAL A 18 7.31 8.77 12.40
C VAL A 18 5.94 8.69 13.08
N PRO A 19 5.85 8.98 14.38
CA PRO A 19 4.58 8.99 15.10
C PRO A 19 3.73 10.21 14.71
N ARG A 20 2.44 9.97 14.45
CA ARG A 20 1.41 11.01 14.29
C ARG A 20 0.30 10.79 15.29
N LYS A 21 0.15 11.73 16.23
CA LYS A 21 -0.89 11.66 17.26
C LYS A 21 -2.14 12.41 16.78
N THR A 22 -3.28 11.76 16.85
CA THR A 22 -4.60 12.39 16.92
C THR A 22 -5.12 12.27 18.36
N SER A 23 -6.27 12.87 18.66
CA SER A 23 -6.88 12.77 19.99
C SER A 23 -7.23 11.33 20.38
N TRP A 24 -7.50 10.45 19.41
CA TRP A 24 -7.95 9.08 19.64
C TRP A 24 -7.03 8.00 19.06
N TYR A 25 -6.02 8.33 18.27
CA TYR A 25 -5.11 7.35 17.68
C TYR A 25 -3.67 7.86 17.68
N THR A 26 -2.71 6.98 17.94
CA THR A 26 -1.30 7.21 17.57
C THR A 26 -1.02 6.37 16.34
N VAL A 27 -0.78 7.01 15.21
CA VAL A 27 -0.45 6.33 13.96
C VAL A 27 1.07 6.40 13.78
N ASP A 28 1.71 5.25 13.83
CA ASP A 28 3.13 5.11 13.56
C ASP A 28 3.34 4.71 12.11
N LEU A 29 3.91 5.63 11.34
CA LEU A 29 4.42 5.32 10.01
C LEU A 29 5.86 4.85 10.17
N MET A 30 6.08 3.55 10.01
CA MET A 30 7.39 2.93 9.98
C MET A 30 7.83 2.76 8.53
N TYR A 31 9.09 3.03 8.23
CA TYR A 31 9.63 2.75 6.90
C TYR A 31 11.05 2.22 6.95
N GLU A 32 11.34 1.34 6.00
CA GLU A 32 12.56 0.56 5.97
C GLU A 32 12.94 0.16 4.54
N GLY A 33 14.22 0.27 4.20
CA GLY A 33 14.74 -0.20 2.92
C GLY A 33 14.80 -1.73 2.90
N VAL A 34 14.11 -2.34 1.93
CA VAL A 34 14.02 -3.80 1.77
C VAL A 34 14.33 -4.22 0.34
N ASP A 35 14.82 -5.44 0.22
CA ASP A 35 14.81 -6.16 -1.05
C ASP A 35 13.54 -7.04 -1.06
N ARG A 36 12.54 -6.62 -1.85
CA ARG A 36 11.27 -7.32 -1.98
C ARG A 36 11.42 -8.45 -2.99
N HIS A 37 11.31 -9.67 -2.51
CA HIS A 37 11.27 -10.87 -3.34
C HIS A 37 9.81 -11.23 -3.58
N LEU A 38 9.36 -11.18 -4.84
CA LEU A 38 8.02 -11.57 -5.26
C LEU A 38 8.13 -12.79 -6.18
N GLN A 39 7.49 -13.87 -5.79
CA GLN A 39 7.51 -15.14 -6.51
C GLN A 39 6.10 -15.69 -6.67
N PHE A 40 5.77 -16.13 -7.90
CA PHE A 40 4.53 -16.84 -8.20
C PHE A 40 4.85 -18.26 -8.67
N GLN A 41 4.26 -19.24 -7.99
CA GLN A 41 4.47 -20.66 -8.26
C GLN A 41 3.14 -21.35 -8.61
N ASN A 42 3.17 -22.17 -9.64
CA ASN A 42 2.07 -23.07 -10.00
C ASN A 42 2.51 -24.54 -9.84
N SER A 43 1.64 -25.49 -10.18
CA SER A 43 1.92 -26.93 -10.11
C SER A 43 3.16 -27.36 -10.93
N THR A 44 3.56 -26.58 -11.94
CA THR A 44 4.72 -26.83 -12.81
C THR A 44 6.03 -26.20 -12.33
N GLY A 45 6.00 -25.38 -11.27
CA GLY A 45 7.18 -24.67 -10.75
C GLY A 45 7.00 -23.15 -10.72
N ILE A 46 8.10 -22.42 -10.63
CA ILE A 46 8.13 -20.96 -10.52
C ILE A 46 7.85 -20.35 -11.90
N ILE A 47 6.76 -19.60 -12.01
CA ILE A 47 6.35 -18.94 -13.26
C ILE A 47 6.94 -17.53 -13.35
N TYR A 48 7.10 -16.88 -12.20
CA TYR A 48 7.58 -15.50 -12.13
C TYR A 48 8.37 -15.29 -10.85
N GLU A 49 9.53 -14.65 -10.97
CA GLU A 49 10.36 -14.25 -9.86
C GLU A 49 10.90 -12.85 -10.12
N ARG A 50 10.78 -11.99 -9.12
CA ARG A 50 11.31 -10.63 -9.20
C ARG A 50 11.80 -10.16 -7.85
N VAL A 51 13.04 -9.66 -7.84
CA VAL A 51 13.63 -8.95 -6.70
C VAL A 51 13.66 -7.46 -7.01
N THR A 52 12.98 -6.65 -6.19
CA THR A 52 12.98 -5.18 -6.28
C THR A 52 13.57 -4.53 -5.05
N GLU A 53 14.35 -3.48 -5.28
CA GLU A 53 14.85 -2.60 -4.24
C GLU A 53 13.75 -1.57 -3.92
N ASP A 54 13.05 -1.78 -2.80
CA ASP A 54 11.89 -0.99 -2.41
C ASP A 54 12.06 -0.48 -0.97
N THR A 55 11.47 0.66 -0.64
CA THR A 55 11.21 1.06 0.75
C THR A 55 9.85 0.47 1.15
N MET A 56 9.84 -0.41 2.14
CA MET A 56 8.61 -0.87 2.78
C MET A 56 8.13 0.19 3.76
N TYR A 57 6.85 0.54 3.67
CA TYR A 57 6.17 1.38 4.64
C TYR A 57 5.12 0.53 5.34
N GLU A 58 5.07 0.66 6.65
CA GLU A 58 4.10 0.01 7.52
C GLU A 58 3.39 1.10 8.31
N THR A 59 2.05 1.07 8.28
CA THR A 59 1.24 1.96 9.11
C THR A 59 0.67 1.15 10.25
N VAL A 60 1.14 1.44 11.46
CA VAL A 60 0.64 0.82 12.69
C VAL A 60 -0.26 1.83 13.39
N VAL A 61 -1.51 1.44 13.63
CA VAL A 61 -2.45 2.27 14.38
C VAL A 61 -2.53 1.74 15.80
N HIS A 62 -2.10 2.60 16.72
CA HIS A 62 -2.25 2.45 18.15
C HIS A 62 -3.46 3.27 18.61
N THR A 63 -4.13 2.78 19.64
CA THR A 63 -5.00 3.60 20.48
C THR A 63 -4.11 4.32 21.51
N PRO A 64 -4.37 5.59 21.87
CA PRO A 64 -3.62 6.32 22.89
C PRO A 64 -3.71 5.66 24.27
N ASN A 65 -4.53 4.62 24.42
CA ASN A 65 -4.86 3.99 25.68
C ASN A 65 -4.67 2.46 25.64
N GLU A 66 -3.57 1.95 25.07
CA GLU A 66 -3.21 0.52 25.18
C GLU A 66 -3.21 0.02 26.64
N GLN A 67 -2.85 0.90 27.59
CA GLN A 67 -2.89 0.62 29.03
C GLN A 67 -4.30 0.60 29.63
N GLU A 68 -5.27 1.31 29.03
CA GLU A 68 -6.68 1.28 29.44
C GLU A 68 -7.54 0.40 28.56
N LEU A 69 -6.95 -0.40 27.65
CA LEU A 69 -7.68 -1.40 26.87
C LEU A 69 -8.48 -2.34 27.78
N THR A 70 -7.91 -2.67 28.95
CA THR A 70 -8.54 -3.44 30.02
C THR A 70 -9.74 -2.74 30.66
N ARG A 71 -9.75 -1.40 30.69
CA ARG A 71 -10.82 -0.55 31.25
C ARG A 71 -11.85 -0.10 30.21
N MET A 72 -11.56 -0.27 28.92
CA MET A 72 -12.50 0.03 27.86
C MET A 72 -13.77 -0.78 28.07
N SER A 73 -14.92 -0.10 28.09
CA SER A 73 -16.20 -0.74 28.28
C SER A 73 -16.74 -1.23 26.94
N MET A 74 -17.08 -2.51 26.85
CA MET A 74 -17.81 -3.10 25.74
C MET A 74 -19.12 -3.69 26.21
N THR A 75 -20.13 -3.56 25.36
CA THR A 75 -21.43 -4.18 25.60
C THR A 75 -21.33 -5.67 25.29
N CYS A 76 -21.49 -6.52 26.32
CA CYS A 76 -21.46 -7.96 26.19
C CYS A 76 -22.38 -8.41 25.05
N PRO A 77 -21.85 -9.12 24.02
CA PRO A 77 -22.64 -9.60 22.90
C PRO A 77 -23.80 -10.50 23.33
N ASN A 78 -23.57 -11.38 24.32
CA ASN A 78 -24.53 -12.39 24.76
C ASN A 78 -25.68 -11.83 25.61
N CYS A 79 -25.42 -10.88 26.52
CA CYS A 79 -26.45 -10.39 27.45
C CYS A 79 -26.69 -8.88 27.42
N GLY A 80 -25.97 -8.13 26.59
CA GLY A 80 -26.13 -6.68 26.49
C GLY A 80 -25.55 -5.88 27.67
N ALA A 81 -24.95 -6.52 28.66
CA ALA A 81 -24.36 -5.80 29.80
C ALA A 81 -23.07 -5.08 29.41
N VAL A 82 -22.98 -3.78 29.70
CA VAL A 82 -21.75 -3.01 29.52
C VAL A 82 -20.72 -3.46 30.55
N SER A 83 -19.61 -4.02 30.09
CA SER A 83 -18.56 -4.59 30.95
C SER A 83 -17.17 -4.21 30.43
N PRO A 84 -16.16 -4.07 31.31
CA PRO A 84 -14.79 -3.85 30.88
C PRO A 84 -14.29 -5.01 29.99
N VAL A 85 -13.50 -4.72 28.97
CA VAL A 85 -12.92 -5.71 28.05
C VAL A 85 -12.13 -6.78 28.81
N ALA A 86 -11.38 -6.41 29.86
CA ALA A 86 -10.66 -7.39 30.69
C ALA A 86 -11.60 -8.37 31.40
N ALA A 87 -12.76 -7.90 31.86
CA ALA A 87 -13.77 -8.75 32.47
C ALA A 87 -14.39 -9.69 31.42
N LEU A 88 -14.56 -9.26 30.18
CA LEU A 88 -15.10 -10.11 29.12
C LEU A 88 -14.15 -11.24 28.69
N THR A 89 -12.83 -11.04 28.81
CA THR A 89 -11.83 -12.10 28.57
C THR A 89 -11.77 -13.16 29.67
N GLU A 90 -12.15 -12.80 30.89
CA GLU A 90 -12.23 -13.73 32.03
C GLU A 90 -13.64 -14.31 32.21
N GLY A 91 -14.66 -13.63 31.68
CA GLY A 91 -16.07 -14.01 31.71
C GLY A 91 -16.96 -12.83 32.09
N CYS A 92 -17.98 -12.53 31.26
CA CYS A 92 -18.91 -11.43 31.51
C CYS A 92 -19.50 -11.51 32.94
N PRO A 93 -19.46 -10.42 33.74
CA PRO A 93 -19.98 -10.42 35.11
C PRO A 93 -21.44 -10.85 35.25
N TYR A 94 -22.22 -10.69 34.17
CA TYR A 94 -23.66 -10.97 34.16
C TYR A 94 -24.00 -12.36 33.62
N CYS A 95 -23.50 -12.71 32.41
CA CYS A 95 -23.87 -13.97 31.76
C CYS A 95 -22.74 -15.01 31.72
N ARG A 96 -21.58 -14.72 32.33
CA ARG A 96 -20.39 -15.57 32.41
C ARG A 96 -19.81 -16.03 31.08
N THR A 97 -20.26 -15.47 29.97
CA THR A 97 -19.71 -15.78 28.64
C THR A 97 -18.30 -15.22 28.54
N VAL A 98 -17.36 -16.09 28.19
CA VAL A 98 -15.95 -15.76 28.00
C VAL A 98 -15.71 -15.45 26.52
N PHE A 99 -15.09 -14.31 26.25
CA PHE A 99 -14.78 -13.87 24.89
C PHE A 99 -13.27 -13.89 24.67
N ARG A 100 -12.82 -14.47 23.54
CA ARG A 100 -11.42 -14.39 23.12
C ARG A 100 -11.25 -13.21 22.16
N ILE A 101 -10.59 -12.15 22.63
CA ILE A 101 -10.49 -10.89 21.89
C ILE A 101 -9.04 -10.71 21.40
N ASN A 102 -8.79 -10.95 20.11
CA ASN A 102 -7.44 -10.92 19.53
C ASN A 102 -7.16 -9.66 18.69
N ASP A 103 -8.17 -8.83 18.42
CA ASP A 103 -8.17 -7.92 17.26
C ASP A 103 -8.47 -6.46 17.65
N LEU A 104 -8.05 -6.05 18.85
CA LEU A 104 -8.32 -4.72 19.38
C LEU A 104 -7.28 -3.70 18.91
N PHE A 105 -6.05 -3.73 19.45
CA PHE A 105 -4.92 -2.88 19.08
C PHE A 105 -3.62 -3.48 19.68
N PRO A 106 -2.42 -3.17 19.15
CA PRO A 106 -2.12 -2.42 17.93
C PRO A 106 -2.45 -3.21 16.66
N ARG A 107 -2.83 -2.49 15.59
CA ARG A 107 -3.17 -3.11 14.30
C ARG A 107 -2.34 -2.51 13.18
N VAL A 108 -1.70 -3.37 12.40
CA VAL A 108 -1.11 -2.99 11.12
C VAL A 108 -2.25 -2.76 10.14
N THR A 109 -2.48 -1.50 9.77
CA THR A 109 -3.59 -1.14 8.88
C THR A 109 -3.23 -1.28 7.41
N ASN A 110 -1.95 -1.10 7.08
CA ASN A 110 -1.48 -1.24 5.70
C ASN A 110 0.04 -1.44 5.63
N THR A 111 0.46 -2.21 4.64
CA THR A 111 1.85 -2.31 4.18
C THR A 111 1.89 -2.02 2.67
N PHE A 112 2.80 -1.13 2.27
CA PHE A 112 3.01 -0.79 0.87
C PHE A 112 4.49 -0.58 0.56
N PHE A 113 4.84 -0.76 -0.71
CA PHE A 113 6.22 -0.75 -1.18
C PHE A 113 6.42 0.37 -2.20
N ILE A 114 7.37 1.26 -1.93
CA ILE A 114 7.77 2.31 -2.87
C ILE A 114 9.12 1.94 -3.45
N ARG A 115 9.20 1.90 -4.77
CA ARG A 115 10.45 1.56 -5.46
C ARG A 115 11.50 2.66 -5.29
N GLU A 116 12.70 2.29 -4.86
CA GLU A 116 13.85 3.18 -4.80
C GLU A 116 14.53 3.22 -6.17
N ASN A 117 14.25 4.27 -6.96
CA ASN A 117 14.94 4.45 -8.24
C ASN A 117 16.37 5.02 -8.05
N ALA A 118 16.65 5.67 -6.93
CA ALA A 118 17.94 6.25 -6.58
C ALA A 118 18.75 5.32 -5.65
N SER A 119 18.94 4.07 -6.07
CA SER A 119 19.65 3.09 -5.23
C SER A 119 21.17 3.15 -5.39
N ALA A 120 21.90 2.70 -4.36
CA ALA A 120 23.37 2.57 -4.38
C ALA A 120 23.87 1.73 -5.56
N LYS A 121 23.06 0.79 -6.06
CA LYS A 121 23.36 -0.02 -7.25
C LYS A 121 23.35 0.81 -8.53
N ASN A 122 22.44 1.78 -8.65
CA ASN A 122 22.45 2.72 -9.78
C ASN A 122 23.63 3.70 -9.68
N GLN A 123 24.03 4.12 -8.48
CA GLN A 123 25.25 4.92 -8.28
C GLN A 123 26.52 4.16 -8.66
N ARG A 124 26.64 2.87 -8.27
CA ARG A 124 27.74 2.00 -8.71
C ARG A 124 27.73 1.79 -10.23
N LYS A 125 26.55 1.64 -10.85
CA LYS A 125 26.42 1.55 -12.31
C LYS A 125 26.87 2.83 -13.01
N MET A 126 26.51 4.00 -12.49
CA MET A 126 26.98 5.30 -12.97
C MET A 126 28.51 5.43 -12.87
N GLY A 127 29.10 5.01 -11.74
CA GLY A 127 30.56 4.96 -11.59
C GLY A 127 31.23 4.04 -12.62
N LYS A 128 30.67 2.85 -12.87
CA LYS A 128 31.15 1.93 -13.90
C LYS A 128 31.03 2.52 -15.31
N THR A 129 29.91 3.13 -15.66
CA THR A 129 29.71 3.76 -16.98
C THR A 129 30.70 4.91 -17.21
N THR A 130 30.94 5.73 -16.19
CA THR A 130 31.93 6.81 -16.24
C THR A 130 33.35 6.26 -16.37
N GLY A 131 33.70 5.22 -15.61
CA GLY A 131 35.02 4.58 -15.73
C GLY A 131 35.26 3.91 -17.10
N ILE A 132 34.24 3.25 -17.68
CA ILE A 132 34.34 2.62 -19.00
C ILE A 132 34.53 3.68 -20.09
N THR A 133 33.79 4.78 -20.04
CA THR A 133 33.92 5.86 -21.03
C THR A 133 35.28 6.54 -20.93
N MET A 134 35.79 6.80 -19.73
CA MET A 134 37.18 7.28 -19.54
C MET A 134 38.20 6.31 -20.15
N LEU A 135 38.03 5.00 -19.94
CA LEU A 135 38.91 3.98 -20.52
C LEU A 135 38.85 3.96 -22.06
N VAL A 136 37.66 4.07 -22.65
CA VAL A 136 37.48 4.09 -24.12
C VAL A 136 38.17 5.31 -24.72
N PHE A 137 37.98 6.50 -24.16
CA PHE A 137 38.66 7.71 -24.63
C PHE A 137 40.18 7.65 -24.43
N PHE A 138 40.64 7.08 -23.32
CA PHE A 138 42.06 6.85 -23.08
C PHE A 138 42.67 5.97 -24.17
N LEU A 139 42.07 4.80 -24.44
CA LEU A 139 42.55 3.88 -25.46
C LEU A 139 42.46 4.48 -26.88
N ALA A 140 41.38 5.20 -27.18
CA ALA A 140 41.19 5.85 -28.49
C ALA A 140 42.23 6.93 -28.78
N CYS A 141 42.74 7.64 -27.76
CA CYS A 141 43.81 8.61 -27.93
C CYS A 141 45.20 7.98 -27.83
N PHE A 142 45.37 6.99 -26.95
CA PHE A 142 46.68 6.39 -26.68
C PHE A 142 47.12 5.41 -27.78
N ILE A 143 46.23 4.56 -28.29
CA ILE A 143 46.59 3.57 -29.32
C ILE A 143 47.13 4.23 -30.60
N PRO A 144 46.50 5.27 -31.18
CA PRO A 144 47.06 5.97 -32.35
C PRO A 144 48.40 6.64 -32.05
N SER A 145 48.57 7.20 -30.84
CA SER A 145 49.82 7.85 -30.45
C SER A 145 51.03 6.90 -30.35
N LEU A 146 50.80 5.58 -30.21
CA LEU A 146 51.86 4.58 -30.24
C LEU A 146 52.43 4.35 -31.66
N PHE A 147 51.67 4.68 -32.69
CA PHE A 147 52.13 4.58 -34.09
C PHE A 147 52.79 5.87 -34.57
N ASP A 148 52.68 6.95 -33.80
CA ASP A 148 53.21 8.27 -34.14
C ASP A 148 54.64 8.43 -33.60
N ARG A 149 55.63 8.36 -34.50
CA ARG A 149 57.07 8.36 -34.14
C ARG A 149 57.59 9.68 -33.59
N GLU A 150 56.83 10.77 -33.74
CA GLU A 150 57.27 12.11 -33.33
C GLU A 150 56.93 12.44 -31.88
N THR A 151 55.98 11.72 -31.27
CA THR A 151 55.57 11.99 -29.89
C THR A 151 56.31 11.09 -28.90
N PRO A 152 57.03 11.66 -27.92
CA PRO A 152 57.64 10.85 -26.87
C PRO A 152 56.54 10.21 -26.02
N ILE A 153 56.67 8.90 -25.76
CA ILE A 153 55.68 8.08 -25.03
C ILE A 153 55.18 8.74 -23.72
N PRO A 154 56.02 9.38 -22.89
CA PRO A 154 55.56 10.03 -21.66
C PRO A 154 54.59 11.19 -21.91
N GLN A 155 54.79 11.97 -22.98
CA GLN A 155 53.92 13.09 -23.35
C GLN A 155 52.58 12.60 -23.90
N ALA A 156 52.60 11.53 -24.70
CA ALA A 156 51.40 10.89 -25.23
C ALA A 156 50.51 10.32 -24.11
N LEU A 157 51.12 9.67 -23.10
CA LEU A 157 50.42 9.18 -21.90
C LEU A 157 49.78 10.32 -21.09
N PHE A 158 50.50 11.43 -20.91
CA PHE A 158 50.01 12.57 -20.17
C PHE A 158 48.81 13.21 -20.88
N MET A 159 48.91 13.46 -22.19
CA MET A 159 47.82 14.06 -22.96
C MET A 159 46.59 13.16 -23.06
N SER A 160 46.78 11.86 -23.30
CA SER A 160 45.65 10.90 -23.34
C SER A 160 44.95 10.79 -21.99
N PHE A 161 45.68 10.90 -20.87
CA PHE A 161 45.09 10.95 -19.54
C PHE A 161 44.21 12.19 -19.32
N PHE A 162 44.67 13.39 -19.71
CA PHE A 162 43.87 14.61 -19.57
C PHE A 162 42.61 14.59 -20.46
N VAL A 163 42.74 14.11 -21.70
CA VAL A 163 41.60 13.97 -22.61
C VAL A 163 40.60 12.95 -22.06
N ALA A 164 41.06 11.81 -21.54
CA ALA A 164 40.21 10.82 -20.90
C ALA A 164 39.50 11.37 -19.66
N LEU A 165 40.17 12.19 -18.86
CA LEU A 165 39.60 12.76 -17.63
C LEU A 165 38.51 13.80 -17.94
N ILE A 166 38.80 14.72 -18.86
CA ILE A 166 37.88 15.82 -19.20
C ILE A 166 36.78 15.31 -20.13
N MET A 167 37.13 14.80 -21.31
CA MET A 167 36.15 14.40 -22.32
C MET A 167 35.47 13.10 -21.93
N GLY A 168 36.22 12.09 -21.51
CA GLY A 168 35.65 10.81 -21.06
C GLY A 168 34.79 10.97 -19.81
N GLY A 169 35.20 11.82 -18.86
CA GLY A 169 34.41 12.13 -17.67
C GLY A 169 33.08 12.84 -17.98
N ILE A 170 33.11 13.90 -18.81
CA ILE A 170 31.90 14.65 -19.19
C ILE A 170 30.94 13.76 -19.99
N PHE A 171 31.42 13.06 -21.01
CA PHE A 171 30.56 12.18 -21.82
C PHE A 171 30.02 11.01 -20.99
N GLY A 172 30.83 10.42 -20.12
CA GLY A 172 30.39 9.37 -19.19
C GLY A 172 29.29 9.81 -18.25
N TYR A 173 29.37 11.03 -17.75
CA TYR A 173 28.35 11.63 -16.89
C TYR A 173 27.06 11.92 -17.66
N VAL A 174 27.14 12.52 -18.85
CA VAL A 174 25.98 12.79 -19.71
C VAL A 174 25.25 11.50 -20.10
N ILE A 175 25.99 10.46 -20.52
CA ILE A 175 25.40 9.14 -20.83
C ILE A 175 24.74 8.54 -19.58
N SER A 176 25.36 8.66 -18.41
CA SER A 176 24.79 8.16 -17.16
C SER A 176 23.49 8.88 -16.78
N ILE A 177 23.41 10.19 -17.00
CA ILE A 177 22.16 10.96 -16.82
C ILE A 177 21.10 10.48 -17.81
N ILE A 178 21.43 10.27 -19.08
CA ILE A 178 20.47 9.77 -20.08
C ILE A 178 19.95 8.38 -19.69
N ILE A 179 20.83 7.47 -19.23
CA ILE A 179 20.45 6.14 -18.74
C ILE A 179 19.56 6.25 -17.48
N PHE A 180 19.86 7.18 -16.59
CA PHE A 180 19.05 7.42 -15.40
C PHE A 180 17.67 7.99 -15.76
N MET A 181 17.62 8.96 -16.67
CA MET A 181 16.38 9.56 -17.18
C MET A 181 15.52 8.54 -17.90
N THR A 182 16.09 7.72 -18.79
CA THR A 182 15.35 6.63 -19.47
C THR A 182 14.80 5.61 -18.49
N LYS A 183 15.53 5.29 -17.41
CA LYS A 183 14.98 4.46 -16.31
C LYS A 183 13.83 5.13 -15.55
N GLN A 184 13.86 6.45 -15.36
CA GLN A 184 12.75 7.19 -14.74
C GLN A 184 11.53 7.27 -15.67
N PHE A 185 11.75 7.33 -16.98
CA PHE A 185 10.69 7.26 -18.00
C PHE A 185 10.12 5.86 -18.17
N ASN A 186 10.90 4.81 -17.88
CA ASN A 186 10.38 3.45 -17.74
C ASN A 186 9.56 3.36 -16.44
N ARG A 187 8.38 3.97 -16.47
CA ARG A 187 7.41 4.01 -15.38
C ARG A 187 6.83 2.65 -15.04
N ASP A 188 7.33 1.56 -15.64
CA ASP A 188 7.01 0.21 -15.18
C ASP A 188 5.49 -0.06 -15.27
N GLY A 189 4.83 0.55 -16.26
CA GLY A 189 3.37 0.53 -16.46
C GLY A 189 2.56 1.49 -15.59
N ARG A 190 3.20 2.27 -14.71
CA ARG A 190 2.51 3.17 -13.75
C ARG A 190 1.87 4.37 -14.44
N LYS A 191 0.58 4.56 -14.19
CA LYS A 191 -0.17 5.76 -14.61
C LYS A 191 0.33 7.00 -13.84
N ARG A 192 0.27 8.17 -14.49
CA ARG A 192 0.69 9.45 -13.89
C ARG A 192 -0.26 9.84 -12.75
N ILE A 193 0.30 10.16 -11.58
CA ILE A 193 -0.46 10.70 -10.45
C ILE A 193 -0.54 12.23 -10.59
N PRO A 194 -1.74 12.84 -10.57
CA PRO A 194 -1.89 14.28 -10.62
C PRO A 194 -1.49 14.90 -9.27
N PHE A 195 -0.34 15.60 -9.25
CA PHE A 195 0.28 16.15 -8.04
C PHE A 195 -0.67 17.04 -7.21
N TRP A 196 -1.33 18.01 -7.82
CA TRP A 196 -2.21 18.95 -7.11
C TRP A 196 -3.43 18.26 -6.48
N SER A 197 -4.01 17.29 -7.18
CA SER A 197 -5.15 16.53 -6.65
C SER A 197 -4.72 15.65 -5.48
N TYR A 198 -3.54 15.01 -5.58
CA TYR A 198 -2.96 14.21 -4.52
C TYR A 198 -2.71 15.03 -3.23
N VAL A 199 -2.06 16.18 -3.34
CA VAL A 199 -1.72 17.02 -2.18
C VAL A 199 -2.97 17.57 -1.48
N THR A 200 -4.01 17.91 -2.23
CA THR A 200 -5.25 18.48 -1.66
C THR A 200 -6.20 17.43 -1.09
N THR A 201 -6.04 16.16 -1.44
CA THR A 201 -6.96 15.07 -1.07
C THR A 201 -7.07 14.87 0.43
N LYS A 202 -5.95 14.82 1.15
CA LYS A 202 -5.97 14.67 2.61
C LYS A 202 -6.79 15.78 3.30
N GLY A 203 -6.63 17.02 2.83
CA GLY A 203 -7.37 18.18 3.34
C GLY A 203 -8.86 18.09 3.03
N LYS A 204 -9.22 17.75 1.78
CA LYS A 204 -10.62 17.59 1.33
C LYS A 204 -11.35 16.51 2.14
N VAL A 205 -10.74 15.33 2.27
CA VAL A 205 -11.32 14.21 3.03
C VAL A 205 -11.49 14.59 4.50
N LYS A 206 -10.45 15.16 5.13
CA LYS A 206 -10.55 15.61 6.53
C LYS A 206 -11.65 16.65 6.72
N SER A 207 -11.79 17.60 5.79
CA SER A 207 -12.85 18.62 5.83
C SER A 207 -14.25 18.01 5.67
N ALA A 208 -14.41 16.98 4.83
CA ALA A 208 -15.68 16.30 4.62
C ALA A 208 -16.15 15.54 5.87
N PHE A 209 -15.22 14.93 6.62
CA PHE A 209 -15.53 14.18 7.84
C PHE A 209 -15.55 15.01 9.11
N ALA A 210 -14.95 16.20 9.13
CA ALA A 210 -14.85 17.04 10.33
C ALA A 210 -16.19 17.28 11.08
N PRO A 211 -17.35 17.46 10.40
CA PRO A 211 -18.64 17.63 11.10
C PRO A 211 -19.18 16.34 11.76
N TYR A 212 -18.75 15.17 11.29
CA TYR A 212 -19.37 13.88 11.63
C TYR A 212 -18.49 12.98 12.50
N ASP A 213 -17.17 13.10 12.34
CA ASP A 213 -16.18 12.36 13.11
C ASP A 213 -15.04 13.30 13.55
N PRO A 214 -15.15 13.89 14.76
CA PRO A 214 -14.11 14.75 15.33
C PRO A 214 -12.75 14.04 15.51
N TYR A 215 -12.76 12.70 15.54
CA TYR A 215 -11.58 11.86 15.81
C TYR A 215 -11.05 11.17 14.54
N PHE A 216 -11.51 11.63 13.37
CA PHE A 216 -11.14 11.09 12.09
C PHE A 216 -9.62 11.11 11.86
N SER A 217 -9.09 9.96 11.42
CA SER A 217 -7.69 9.80 11.00
C SER A 217 -7.64 9.40 9.53
N PHE A 218 -7.02 10.25 8.70
CA PHE A 218 -6.90 10.00 7.27
C PHE A 218 -6.09 8.72 6.99
N GLU A 219 -5.02 8.49 7.73
CA GLU A 219 -4.17 7.30 7.59
C GLU A 219 -4.94 6.01 7.93
N LYS A 220 -5.82 6.06 8.95
CA LYS A 220 -6.73 4.94 9.28
C LYS A 220 -7.71 4.70 8.13
N PHE A 221 -8.35 5.77 7.66
CA PHE A 221 -9.29 5.73 6.55
C PHE A 221 -8.66 5.15 5.29
N GLU A 222 -7.50 5.67 4.87
CA GLU A 222 -6.78 5.21 3.69
C GLU A 222 -6.47 3.70 3.79
N GLY A 223 -5.96 3.24 4.93
CA GLY A 223 -5.72 1.81 5.17
C GLY A 223 -6.99 0.95 5.11
N GLN A 224 -8.09 1.43 5.70
CA GLN A 224 -9.39 0.75 5.64
C GLN A 224 -9.87 0.61 4.19
N ILE A 225 -9.86 1.69 3.41
CA ILE A 225 -10.32 1.66 2.00
C ILE A 225 -9.47 0.70 1.15
N ILE A 226 -8.14 0.71 1.33
CA ILE A 226 -7.23 -0.20 0.63
C ILE A 226 -7.54 -1.66 0.96
N SER A 227 -7.81 -1.96 2.22
CA SER A 227 -8.22 -3.30 2.65
C SER A 227 -9.56 -3.70 2.02
N LEU A 228 -10.56 -2.81 2.02
CA LEU A 228 -11.87 -3.07 1.41
C LEU A 228 -11.77 -3.34 -0.10
N ILE A 229 -10.95 -2.57 -0.82
CA ILE A 229 -10.73 -2.77 -2.26
C ILE A 229 -10.08 -4.13 -2.51
N ARG A 230 -9.04 -4.48 -1.75
CA ARG A 230 -8.36 -5.78 -1.87
C ARG A 230 -9.33 -6.93 -1.59
N MET A 231 -10.13 -6.84 -0.54
CA MET A 231 -11.13 -7.88 -0.24
C MET A 231 -12.17 -8.01 -1.36
N ALA A 232 -12.66 -6.89 -1.90
CA ALA A 232 -13.65 -6.91 -2.97
C ALA A 232 -13.11 -7.54 -4.26
N ILE A 233 -11.86 -7.26 -4.63
CA ILE A 233 -11.27 -7.75 -5.88
C ILE A 233 -10.72 -9.18 -5.76
N MET A 234 -10.13 -9.53 -4.60
CA MET A 234 -9.49 -10.84 -4.39
C MET A 234 -10.47 -11.91 -3.85
N SER A 235 -11.71 -11.55 -3.56
CA SER A 235 -12.71 -12.53 -3.10
C SER A 235 -13.25 -13.34 -4.28
N ASP A 236 -13.39 -14.65 -4.09
CA ASP A 236 -14.05 -15.54 -5.04
C ASP A 236 -15.54 -15.17 -5.24
N HIS A 237 -16.17 -14.65 -4.18
CA HIS A 237 -17.60 -14.33 -4.10
C HIS A 237 -17.82 -12.91 -3.56
N PRO A 238 -17.54 -11.87 -4.36
CA PRO A 238 -17.67 -10.47 -3.93
C PRO A 238 -19.11 -10.10 -3.50
N GLU A 239 -20.12 -10.76 -4.06
CA GLU A 239 -21.53 -10.59 -3.73
C GLU A 239 -21.89 -10.94 -2.27
N ASN A 240 -21.08 -11.78 -1.63
CA ASN A 240 -21.30 -12.22 -0.25
C ASN A 240 -20.66 -11.28 0.78
N LEU A 241 -19.83 -10.33 0.34
CA LEU A 241 -19.15 -9.38 1.22
C LEU A 241 -20.14 -8.33 1.71
N ALA A 242 -20.19 -8.10 3.03
CA ALA A 242 -20.98 -6.98 3.58
C ALA A 242 -20.45 -5.61 3.14
N SER A 243 -19.16 -5.54 2.82
CA SER A 243 -18.46 -4.32 2.41
C SER A 243 -18.64 -3.96 0.94
N TYR A 244 -19.23 -4.83 0.12
CA TYR A 244 -19.39 -4.61 -1.31
C TYR A 244 -20.86 -4.72 -1.69
N CYS A 245 -21.43 -3.61 -2.15
CA CYS A 245 -22.78 -3.53 -2.66
C CYS A 245 -22.82 -3.23 -4.17
N GLY A 246 -21.65 -3.19 -4.81
CA GLY A 246 -21.56 -3.02 -6.26
C GLY A 246 -22.06 -4.24 -7.01
N GLY A 247 -22.52 -4.03 -8.24
CA GLY A 247 -22.92 -5.11 -9.12
C GLY A 247 -21.73 -5.97 -9.58
N THR A 248 -21.85 -6.55 -10.78
CA THR A 248 -20.79 -7.38 -11.34
C THR A 248 -19.50 -6.59 -11.54
N LEU A 249 -18.40 -7.08 -10.95
CA LEU A 249 -17.06 -6.55 -11.16
C LEU A 249 -16.62 -6.69 -12.63
N ASN A 250 -15.74 -5.80 -13.07
CA ASN A 250 -15.10 -5.91 -14.38
C ASN A 250 -14.42 -7.29 -14.50
N PRO A 251 -14.62 -8.06 -15.60
CA PRO A 251 -14.00 -9.37 -15.78
C PRO A 251 -12.49 -9.37 -15.61
N TYR A 252 -11.82 -8.25 -15.94
CA TYR A 252 -10.38 -8.09 -15.76
C TYR A 252 -9.91 -8.35 -14.31
N PHE A 253 -10.73 -7.98 -13.32
CA PHE A 253 -10.38 -8.14 -11.91
C PHE A 253 -10.26 -9.61 -11.49
N ARG A 254 -10.93 -10.54 -12.19
CA ARG A 254 -10.89 -11.98 -11.87
C ARG A 254 -9.53 -12.62 -12.16
N ASP A 255 -8.78 -12.07 -13.09
CA ASP A 255 -7.47 -12.60 -13.49
C ASP A 255 -6.34 -12.09 -12.58
N ILE A 256 -6.65 -11.17 -11.63
CA ILE A 256 -5.64 -10.54 -10.79
C ILE A 256 -5.29 -11.45 -9.61
N ILE A 257 -3.99 -11.74 -9.50
CA ILE A 257 -3.42 -12.58 -8.45
C ILE A 257 -2.83 -11.78 -7.28
N GLU A 258 -2.39 -10.54 -7.54
CA GLU A 258 -1.76 -9.69 -6.52
C GLU A 258 -1.95 -8.22 -6.89
N MET A 259 -2.22 -7.40 -5.86
CA MET A 259 -2.42 -5.95 -6.00
C MET A 259 -1.56 -5.16 -5.00
N THR A 260 -0.63 -4.38 -5.53
CA THR A 260 0.21 -3.46 -4.73
C THR A 260 -0.29 -2.02 -4.86
N TYR A 261 -0.72 -1.42 -3.75
CA TYR A 261 -1.11 0.00 -3.69
C TYR A 261 0.09 0.93 -3.85
N MET A 262 -0.07 2.02 -4.60
CA MET A 262 1.00 2.97 -4.93
C MET A 262 1.07 4.24 -4.05
N GLN A 263 0.40 4.26 -2.89
CA GLN A 263 0.35 5.45 -2.01
C GLN A 263 -0.20 6.72 -2.69
N ALA A 264 -1.09 6.53 -3.65
CA ALA A 264 -1.78 7.62 -4.30
C ALA A 264 -3.28 7.39 -4.28
N MET A 265 -3.98 8.36 -3.68
CA MET A 265 -5.42 8.47 -3.62
C MET A 265 -5.79 9.90 -3.96
N THR A 266 -6.82 10.08 -4.78
CA THR A 266 -7.36 11.39 -5.09
C THR A 266 -8.86 11.43 -5.00
N VAL A 267 -9.42 12.52 -4.48
CA VAL A 267 -10.86 12.76 -4.48
C VAL A 267 -11.30 13.19 -5.87
N GLN A 268 -12.26 12.47 -6.45
CA GLN A 268 -12.98 12.87 -7.66
C GLN A 268 -14.25 13.63 -7.30
N ASP A 269 -15.02 13.10 -6.36
CA ASP A 269 -16.32 13.67 -5.97
C ASP A 269 -16.63 13.38 -4.50
N ILE A 270 -17.34 14.30 -3.85
CA ILE A 270 -17.87 14.16 -2.48
C ILE A 270 -19.21 14.87 -2.41
N HIS A 271 -20.26 14.14 -2.07
CA HIS A 271 -21.59 14.68 -1.91
C HIS A 271 -22.38 13.96 -0.81
N MET A 272 -23.48 14.59 -0.40
CA MET A 272 -24.41 14.02 0.58
C MET A 272 -25.69 13.59 -0.13
N GLU A 273 -26.11 12.36 0.10
CA GLU A 273 -27.41 11.81 -0.31
C GLU A 273 -28.26 11.54 0.94
N GLY A 274 -29.00 12.56 1.37
CA GLY A 274 -29.75 12.51 2.63
C GLY A 274 -28.80 12.38 3.82
N SER A 275 -28.88 11.27 4.55
CA SER A 275 -27.99 10.95 5.68
C SER A 275 -26.74 10.17 5.28
N HIS A 276 -26.50 9.94 3.99
CA HIS A 276 -25.35 9.18 3.51
C HIS A 276 -24.32 10.11 2.88
N LEU A 277 -23.07 9.99 3.32
CA LEU A 277 -21.92 10.58 2.65
C LEU A 277 -21.47 9.63 1.55
N CYS A 278 -21.52 10.12 0.31
CA CYS A 278 -21.02 9.43 -0.87
C CYS A 278 -19.72 10.09 -1.32
N MET A 279 -18.71 9.28 -1.62
CA MET A 279 -17.38 9.77 -1.98
C MET A 279 -16.75 8.90 -3.06
N THR A 280 -16.31 9.52 -4.14
CA THR A 280 -15.61 8.85 -5.23
C THR A 280 -14.12 9.15 -5.14
N LEU A 281 -13.34 8.09 -4.95
CA LEU A 281 -11.89 8.15 -4.82
C LEU A 281 -11.22 7.41 -5.98
N ARG A 282 -10.24 8.05 -6.61
CA ARG A 282 -9.34 7.38 -7.54
C ARG A 282 -8.13 6.86 -6.79
N THR A 283 -7.81 5.60 -6.99
CA THR A 283 -6.69 4.90 -6.34
C THR A 283 -5.77 4.28 -7.40
N TRP A 284 -4.46 4.28 -7.14
CA TRP A 284 -3.45 3.76 -8.08
C TRP A 284 -2.86 2.44 -7.58
N TRP A 285 -2.81 1.46 -8.48
CA TRP A 285 -2.40 0.09 -8.18
C TRP A 285 -1.42 -0.43 -9.21
N ILE A 286 -0.57 -1.37 -8.77
CA ILE A 286 0.21 -2.24 -9.63
C ILE A 286 -0.39 -3.63 -9.47
N ASN A 287 -1.02 -4.11 -10.53
CA ASN A 287 -1.72 -5.37 -10.58
C ASN A 287 -0.87 -6.40 -11.32
N TYR A 288 -0.83 -7.60 -10.77
CA TYR A 288 -0.27 -8.78 -11.41
C TYR A 288 -1.45 -9.68 -11.77
N SER A 289 -1.56 -10.04 -13.05
CA SER A 289 -2.60 -10.92 -13.55
C SER A 289 -1.99 -12.11 -14.26
N GLU A 290 -2.54 -13.30 -14.04
CA GLU A 290 -2.16 -14.50 -14.78
C GLU A 290 -3.02 -14.62 -16.04
N LYS A 291 -2.37 -14.72 -17.21
CA LYS A 291 -3.03 -15.07 -18.48
C LYS A 291 -2.19 -16.10 -19.22
N ASP A 292 -2.82 -17.23 -19.55
CA ASP A 292 -2.21 -18.31 -20.32
C ASP A 292 -0.85 -18.80 -19.76
N GLY A 293 -0.75 -18.89 -18.42
CA GLY A 293 0.48 -19.32 -17.73
C GLY A 293 1.61 -18.27 -17.73
N SER A 294 1.34 -17.03 -18.16
CA SER A 294 2.25 -15.90 -18.08
C SER A 294 1.74 -14.84 -17.10
N ILE A 295 2.65 -14.23 -16.33
CA ILE A 295 2.31 -13.13 -15.42
C ILE A 295 2.45 -11.80 -16.15
N ASN A 296 1.32 -11.13 -16.37
CA ASN A 296 1.30 -9.77 -16.88
C ASN A 296 1.22 -8.77 -15.72
N ARG A 297 1.98 -7.69 -15.83
CA ARG A 297 2.03 -6.62 -14.82
C ARG A 297 1.54 -5.31 -15.43
N ARG A 298 0.55 -4.70 -14.78
CA ARG A 298 -0.08 -3.46 -15.26
C ARG A 298 -0.24 -2.45 -14.13
N GLY A 299 -0.04 -1.17 -14.44
CA GLY A 299 -0.42 -0.08 -13.54
C GLY A 299 -1.83 0.40 -13.87
N ASP A 300 -2.73 0.32 -12.90
CA ASP A 300 -4.14 0.63 -13.07
C ASP A 300 -4.61 1.74 -12.13
N CYS A 301 -5.67 2.41 -12.56
CA CYS A 301 -6.41 3.37 -11.74
C CYS A 301 -7.80 2.79 -11.50
N ILE A 302 -8.21 2.73 -10.24
CA ILE A 302 -9.52 2.25 -9.86
C ILE A 302 -10.26 3.39 -9.18
N ASP A 303 -11.40 3.76 -9.74
CA ASP A 303 -12.35 4.68 -9.14
C ASP A 303 -13.27 3.87 -8.22
N VAL A 304 -13.30 4.27 -6.95
CA VAL A 304 -13.99 3.60 -5.86
C VAL A 304 -15.02 4.54 -5.31
N THR A 305 -16.30 4.18 -5.47
CA THR A 305 -17.41 4.91 -4.88
C THR A 305 -17.73 4.30 -3.52
N LEU A 306 -17.57 5.11 -2.48
CA LEU A 306 -17.80 4.75 -1.09
C LEU A 306 -19.07 5.40 -0.60
N ARG A 307 -19.80 4.66 0.24
CA ARG A 307 -20.95 5.17 0.96
C ARG A 307 -20.84 4.87 2.44
N ARG A 308 -21.22 5.85 3.26
CA ARG A 308 -21.30 5.71 4.72
C ARG A 308 -22.45 6.54 5.26
N ASN A 309 -23.21 5.98 6.18
CA ASN A 309 -24.23 6.70 6.91
C ASN A 309 -23.57 7.60 7.97
N THR A 310 -23.84 8.90 7.92
CA THR A 310 -23.27 9.88 8.85
C THR A 310 -24.07 10.01 10.15
N ALA A 311 -25.25 9.40 10.24
CA ALA A 311 -26.05 9.39 11.46
C ALA A 311 -25.43 8.55 12.58
N TYR A 312 -24.50 7.65 12.25
CA TYR A 312 -23.85 6.75 13.19
C TYR A 312 -22.34 7.01 13.22
N MET A 313 -21.82 7.24 14.42
CA MET A 313 -20.38 7.34 14.64
C MET A 313 -19.78 5.93 14.68
N GLU A 314 -18.62 5.74 14.03
CA GLU A 314 -17.91 4.46 14.12
C GLU A 314 -17.38 4.29 15.54
N PRO A 315 -17.71 3.19 16.22
CA PRO A 315 -17.21 2.97 17.57
C PRO A 315 -15.68 2.78 17.54
N PRO A 316 -14.97 3.26 18.57
CA PRO A 316 -13.56 2.98 18.73
C PRO A 316 -13.29 1.47 18.67
N GLY A 317 -12.27 1.06 17.92
CA GLY A 317 -11.89 -0.37 17.81
C GLY A 317 -12.83 -1.22 16.94
N PHE A 318 -13.66 -0.61 16.08
CA PHE A 318 -14.42 -1.35 15.08
C PHE A 318 -13.53 -2.23 14.21
N SER A 319 -13.90 -3.52 14.11
CA SER A 319 -13.32 -4.44 13.14
C SER A 319 -14.42 -5.20 12.40
N ILE A 320 -14.30 -5.21 11.07
CA ILE A 320 -15.18 -5.94 10.15
C ILE A 320 -15.10 -7.47 10.32
N THR A 321 -14.04 -7.98 10.93
CA THR A 321 -13.86 -9.40 11.24
C THR A 321 -14.67 -9.85 12.46
N SER A 322 -15.22 -8.90 13.22
CA SER A 322 -15.96 -9.15 14.46
C SER A 322 -17.05 -8.11 14.65
N VAL A 323 -18.11 -8.21 13.85
CA VAL A 323 -19.28 -7.33 13.93
C VAL A 323 -20.37 -7.92 14.82
N ARG A 324 -21.19 -7.07 15.42
CA ARG A 324 -22.30 -7.48 16.28
C ARG A 324 -23.63 -7.37 15.53
N CYS A 325 -24.38 -8.47 15.47
CA CYS A 325 -25.74 -8.43 14.93
C CYS A 325 -26.67 -7.65 15.85
N ARG A 326 -27.35 -6.63 15.33
CA ARG A 326 -28.33 -5.82 16.09
C ARG A 326 -29.59 -6.59 16.50
N ASN A 327 -29.93 -7.66 15.78
CA ASN A 327 -31.14 -8.44 16.02
C ASN A 327 -30.94 -9.50 17.13
N CYS A 328 -29.91 -10.34 17.00
CA CYS A 328 -29.68 -11.45 17.94
C CYS A 328 -28.49 -11.25 18.89
N GLY A 329 -27.72 -10.17 18.74
CA GLY A 329 -26.52 -9.92 19.54
C GLY A 329 -25.30 -10.77 19.18
N GLY A 330 -25.45 -11.76 18.29
CA GLY A 330 -24.37 -12.66 17.86
C GLY A 330 -23.23 -11.93 17.16
N SER A 331 -21.99 -12.35 17.46
CA SER A 331 -20.77 -11.83 16.83
C SER A 331 -20.40 -12.69 15.63
N PHE A 332 -20.11 -12.08 14.48
CA PHE A 332 -19.69 -12.83 13.30
C PHE A 332 -18.72 -12.03 12.43
N ASP A 333 -18.07 -12.72 11.49
CA ASP A 333 -17.14 -12.13 10.53
C ASP A 333 -17.91 -11.59 9.31
N SER A 334 -18.01 -10.25 9.17
CA SER A 334 -18.71 -9.63 8.04
C SER A 334 -17.88 -9.59 6.76
N VAL A 335 -16.60 -10.00 6.82
CA VAL A 335 -15.76 -10.19 5.62
C VAL A 335 -16.22 -11.41 4.84
N ARG A 336 -16.70 -12.45 5.51
CA ARG A 336 -17.04 -13.72 4.84
C ARG A 336 -18.51 -13.84 4.45
N GLN A 337 -19.39 -13.11 5.13
CA GLN A 337 -20.83 -13.24 4.94
C GLN A 337 -21.55 -11.94 5.27
N ARG A 338 -22.55 -11.62 4.45
CA ARG A 338 -23.42 -10.44 4.59
C ARG A 338 -24.57 -10.66 5.56
N THR A 339 -24.96 -11.91 5.80
CA THR A 339 -26.06 -12.28 6.69
C THR A 339 -25.54 -12.85 7.99
N CYS A 340 -26.23 -12.54 9.09
CA CYS A 340 -25.91 -13.10 10.38
C CYS A 340 -26.19 -14.61 10.38
N PRO A 341 -25.20 -15.47 10.69
CA PRO A 341 -25.34 -16.92 10.60
C PRO A 341 -26.30 -17.47 11.66
N TYR A 342 -26.55 -16.70 12.73
CA TYR A 342 -27.40 -17.12 13.85
C TYR A 342 -28.89 -16.84 13.63
N CYS A 343 -29.25 -15.77 12.91
CA CYS A 343 -30.63 -15.31 12.81
C CYS A 343 -31.07 -14.92 11.39
N GLY A 344 -30.19 -15.05 10.39
CA GLY A 344 -30.50 -14.76 8.99
C GLY A 344 -30.67 -13.27 8.66
N THR A 345 -30.53 -12.36 9.62
CA THR A 345 -30.69 -10.92 9.39
C THR A 345 -29.54 -10.37 8.55
N VAL A 346 -29.87 -9.56 7.54
CA VAL A 346 -28.88 -8.85 6.71
C VAL A 346 -28.14 -7.82 7.55
N TYR A 347 -26.82 -7.81 7.45
CA TYR A 347 -25.97 -6.84 8.12
C TYR A 347 -25.75 -5.62 7.24
N HIS A 348 -26.15 -4.47 7.77
CA HIS A 348 -26.05 -3.16 7.12
C HIS A 348 -24.75 -2.47 7.53
N MET A 349 -23.66 -2.80 6.83
CA MET A 349 -22.32 -2.28 7.12
C MET A 349 -22.22 -0.77 6.93
N GLU A 350 -23.05 -0.17 6.08
CA GLU A 350 -23.11 1.28 5.83
C GLU A 350 -23.41 2.10 7.09
N ASN A 351 -23.99 1.48 8.12
CA ASN A 351 -24.29 2.13 9.40
C ASN A 351 -23.13 2.10 10.39
N GLU A 352 -22.10 1.29 10.17
CA GLU A 352 -21.01 1.08 11.13
C GLU A 352 -19.62 1.31 10.51
N GLY A 353 -19.53 1.32 9.17
CA GLY A 353 -18.31 1.57 8.42
C GLY A 353 -18.57 2.04 6.99
N PHE A 354 -17.59 1.80 6.12
CA PHE A 354 -17.66 2.15 4.70
C PHE A 354 -18.07 0.95 3.86
N ILE A 355 -19.03 1.15 2.95
CA ILE A 355 -19.33 0.18 1.89
C ILE A 355 -18.84 0.70 0.55
N ILE A 356 -18.41 -0.21 -0.31
CA ILE A 356 -18.07 0.06 -1.70
C ILE A 356 -19.33 -0.15 -2.53
N GLU A 357 -19.87 0.93 -3.09
CA GLU A 357 -21.00 0.87 -4.04
C GLU A 357 -20.53 0.57 -5.45
N ARG A 358 -19.33 1.00 -5.82
CA ARG A 358 -18.83 0.82 -7.18
C ARG A 358 -17.31 0.76 -7.27
N LEU A 359 -16.82 -0.13 -8.13
CA LEU A 359 -15.42 -0.24 -8.53
C LEU A 359 -15.33 -0.16 -10.06
N GLU A 360 -14.75 0.92 -10.57
CA GLU A 360 -14.59 1.16 -12.00
C GLU A 360 -13.10 1.25 -12.36
N LEU A 361 -12.69 0.52 -13.40
CA LEU A 361 -11.35 0.63 -13.97
C LEU A 361 -11.31 1.82 -14.93
N VAL A 362 -10.37 2.75 -14.72
CA VAL A 362 -10.16 3.95 -15.54
C VAL A 362 -9.11 3.73 -16.60
#